data_AF-A0A8B9U4P0-F1
#
_entry.id   AF-A0A8B9U4P0-F1
#
_cell.length_a   1.000
_cell.length_b   1.000
_cell.length_c   1.000
_cell.angle_alpha   90.00
_cell.angle_beta   90.00
_cell.angle_gamma   90.00
#
_symmetry.space_group_name_H-M   'P 1'
#
loop_
_entity.id
_entity.type
_entity.pdbx_description
1 polymer ?
#
loop_
_entity_poly.entity_id
_entity_poly.type
_entity_poly.pdbx_seq_one_letter_code
_entity_poly.pdbx_strand_id
1 'polypeptide(L)'
;MEWNNCFTLWQYSRKRTSDLHLLFYRYMLTPKDAERYQSFKGSPSKLHVVDQFMLEMCKIPHLGQRLDLLLTIRELPMSMRDLEPLINQKIQASKQLQSSQKFVAVLEYILAIGNHLNEKAGKEKAKGFRLSSLTKLSLLRGKERTFTLLHALVEQIFLHEPDLAKFSQELTEFEAVPDASMKGLSAEVDVLKKELENVIQCRRLIKPKTIKATPQELQFCKELKDLIQKYEEDLSQLSKRCDEMKKLYSNVLVKFGEPQDLDSQELFGWISSFIIFFLSYYI
;
A
#
# COMPACT_ATOMS: atom_id res chain seq x y z
N MET A 1 -18.02 -38.34 -6.51
CA MET A 1 -16.86 -37.44 -6.71
C MET A 1 -16.31 -37.12 -5.34
N GLU A 2 -15.06 -37.47 -5.07
CA GLU A 2 -14.43 -37.32 -3.74
C GLU A 2 -14.08 -35.86 -3.47
N TRP A 3 -15.08 -35.06 -3.09
CA TRP A 3 -14.91 -33.67 -2.66
C TRP A 3 -14.39 -33.53 -1.21
N ASN A 4 -14.11 -34.65 -0.54
CA ASN A 4 -13.61 -34.67 0.84
C ASN A 4 -12.20 -34.09 1.01
N ASN A 5 -11.46 -33.90 -0.07
CA ASN A 5 -10.06 -33.53 0.00
C ASN A 5 -9.85 -32.04 -0.35
N CYS A 6 -9.38 -31.25 0.63
CA CYS A 6 -8.79 -29.94 0.39
C CYS A 6 -7.73 -29.98 -0.72
N PHE A 7 -7.06 -31.12 -0.88
CA PHE A 7 -6.11 -31.38 -1.94
C PHE A 7 -6.72 -31.26 -3.34
N THR A 8 -7.95 -31.70 -3.57
CA THR A 8 -8.61 -31.59 -4.88
C THR A 8 -8.90 -30.12 -5.20
N LEU A 9 -9.49 -29.38 -4.25
CA LEU A 9 -9.71 -27.92 -4.39
C LEU A 9 -8.39 -27.17 -4.58
N TRP A 10 -7.34 -27.55 -3.85
CA TRP A 10 -6.02 -26.94 -3.93
C TRP A 10 -5.29 -27.25 -5.25
N GLN A 11 -5.34 -28.50 -5.75
CA GLN A 11 -4.78 -28.85 -7.05
C GLN A 11 -5.51 -28.17 -8.21
N TYR A 12 -6.83 -28.02 -8.10
CA TYR A 12 -7.61 -27.22 -9.06
C TYR A 12 -7.23 -25.74 -8.99
N SER A 13 -7.01 -25.19 -7.79
CA SER A 13 -6.54 -23.79 -7.60
C SER A 13 -5.20 -23.50 -8.28
N ARG A 14 -4.27 -24.48 -8.30
CA ARG A 14 -2.96 -24.33 -8.96
C ARG A 14 -3.00 -24.46 -10.48
N LYS A 15 -4.01 -25.10 -11.08
CA LYS A 15 -3.97 -25.57 -12.47
C LYS A 15 -4.59 -24.66 -13.55
N ARG A 16 -5.01 -23.43 -13.24
CA ARG A 16 -5.32 -22.27 -14.13
C ARG A 16 -6.69 -21.62 -13.84
N THR A 17 -6.73 -20.28 -13.91
CA THR A 17 -7.85 -19.36 -14.30
C THR A 17 -9.28 -19.86 -14.14
N SER A 18 -9.62 -20.43 -12.99
CA SER A 18 -11.00 -20.80 -12.71
C SER A 18 -11.43 -20.13 -11.42
N ASP A 19 -12.37 -19.21 -11.57
CA ASP A 19 -13.15 -18.60 -10.50
C ASP A 19 -14.02 -19.63 -9.79
N LEU A 20 -13.69 -20.92 -9.84
CA LEU A 20 -14.41 -22.02 -9.22
C LEU A 20 -14.51 -21.82 -7.70
N HIS A 21 -13.46 -21.29 -7.08
CA HIS A 21 -13.41 -20.89 -5.67
C HIS A 21 -14.38 -19.74 -5.38
N LEU A 22 -14.44 -18.74 -6.28
CA LEU A 22 -15.39 -17.62 -6.21
C LEU A 22 -16.83 -18.10 -6.49
N LEU A 23 -17.00 -19.11 -7.34
CA LEU A 23 -18.26 -19.79 -7.62
C LEU A 23 -18.72 -20.57 -6.38
N PHE A 24 -17.81 -21.30 -5.73
CA PHE A 24 -18.06 -21.97 -4.46
C PHE A 24 -18.45 -20.97 -3.37
N TYR A 25 -17.79 -19.81 -3.30
CA TYR A 25 -18.22 -18.69 -2.44
C TYR A 25 -19.60 -18.17 -2.78
N ARG A 26 -19.87 -17.94 -4.07
CA ARG A 26 -21.15 -17.43 -4.56
C ARG A 26 -22.31 -18.38 -4.25
N TYR A 27 -22.03 -19.68 -4.21
CA TYR A 27 -22.98 -20.72 -3.85
C TYR A 27 -22.78 -21.25 -2.43
N MET A 28 -22.06 -20.53 -1.57
CA MET A 28 -21.97 -20.91 -0.16
C MET A 28 -23.35 -20.90 0.47
N LEU A 29 -23.70 -22.02 1.08
CA LEU A 29 -24.97 -22.20 1.75
C LEU A 29 -25.02 -21.29 2.98
N THR A 30 -26.16 -20.65 3.18
CA THR A 30 -26.44 -19.99 4.47
C THR A 30 -26.50 -21.05 5.57
N PRO A 31 -26.27 -20.71 6.85
CA PRO A 31 -26.40 -21.67 7.94
C PRO A 31 -27.76 -22.38 7.95
N LYS A 32 -28.83 -21.68 7.58
CA LYS A 32 -30.18 -22.22 7.47
C LYS A 32 -30.31 -23.24 6.32
N ASP A 33 -29.73 -22.95 5.16
CA ASP A 33 -29.78 -23.88 4.02
C ASP A 33 -28.90 -25.10 4.27
N ALA A 34 -27.73 -24.91 4.89
CA ALA A 34 -26.87 -26.00 5.30
C ALA A 34 -27.59 -26.97 6.25
N GLU A 35 -28.34 -26.45 7.24
CA GLU A 35 -29.15 -27.26 8.16
C GLU A 35 -30.26 -28.03 7.44
N ARG A 36 -30.93 -27.42 6.45
CA ARG A 36 -31.93 -28.09 5.60
C ARG A 36 -31.35 -29.25 4.80
N TYR A 37 -30.19 -29.05 4.17
CA TYR A 37 -29.53 -30.12 3.43
C TYR A 37 -28.97 -31.20 4.36
N GLN A 38 -28.40 -30.84 5.51
CA GLN A 38 -27.89 -31.82 6.49
C GLN A 38 -29.00 -32.67 7.14
N SER A 39 -30.21 -32.12 7.26
CA SER A 39 -31.37 -32.83 7.82
C SER A 39 -32.15 -33.67 6.78
N PHE A 40 -31.76 -33.63 5.50
CA PHE A 40 -32.40 -34.40 4.44
C PHE A 40 -32.16 -35.92 4.62
N LYS A 41 -33.26 -36.69 4.74
CA LYS A 41 -33.22 -38.16 4.92
C LYS A 41 -33.58 -38.97 3.66
N GLY A 42 -33.88 -38.30 2.54
CA GLY A 42 -34.26 -38.96 1.29
C GLY A 42 -33.05 -39.49 0.51
N SER A 43 -33.32 -40.14 -0.62
CA SER A 43 -32.26 -40.59 -1.53
C SER A 43 -31.68 -39.41 -2.31
N PRO A 44 -30.36 -39.11 -2.21
CA PRO A 44 -29.74 -38.00 -2.95
C PRO A 44 -29.94 -38.11 -4.46
N SER A 45 -29.93 -39.32 -5.01
CA SER A 45 -30.13 -39.58 -6.45
C SER A 45 -31.48 -39.11 -7.02
N LYS A 46 -32.47 -38.84 -6.16
CA LYS A 46 -33.80 -38.36 -6.55
C LYS A 46 -33.91 -36.83 -6.57
N LEU A 47 -32.90 -36.13 -6.08
CA LEU A 47 -32.87 -34.68 -6.05
C LEU A 47 -32.39 -34.11 -7.39
N HIS A 48 -32.68 -32.83 -7.64
CA HIS A 48 -32.10 -32.11 -8.77
C HIS A 48 -30.58 -32.04 -8.62
N VAL A 49 -29.84 -31.96 -9.75
CA VAL A 49 -28.36 -31.96 -9.74
C VAL A 49 -27.75 -30.87 -8.84
N VAL A 50 -28.44 -29.72 -8.71
CA VAL A 50 -28.03 -28.61 -7.83
C VAL A 50 -28.13 -29.02 -6.36
N ASP A 51 -29.23 -29.64 -5.93
CA ASP A 51 -29.42 -30.08 -4.55
C ASP A 51 -28.49 -31.25 -4.19
N GLN A 52 -28.22 -32.14 -5.16
CA GLN A 52 -27.20 -33.18 -5.00
C GLN A 52 -25.83 -32.57 -4.75
N PHE A 53 -25.46 -31.53 -5.51
CA PHE A 53 -24.22 -30.80 -5.32
C PHE A 53 -24.17 -30.11 -3.95
N MET A 54 -25.24 -29.43 -3.53
CA MET A 54 -25.32 -28.78 -2.22
C MET A 54 -25.18 -29.79 -1.06
N LEU A 55 -25.77 -30.99 -1.20
CA LEU A 55 -25.58 -32.08 -0.24
C LEU A 55 -24.13 -32.53 -0.14
N GLU A 56 -23.43 -32.69 -1.26
CA GLU A 56 -21.99 -33.03 -1.24
C GLU A 56 -21.15 -31.92 -0.60
N MET A 57 -21.47 -30.66 -0.86
CA MET A 57 -20.81 -29.51 -0.25
C MET A 57 -20.96 -29.50 1.28
N CYS A 58 -22.15 -29.81 1.80
CA CYS A 58 -22.40 -29.94 3.24
C CYS A 58 -21.59 -31.04 3.93
N LYS A 59 -21.08 -32.04 3.19
CA LYS A 59 -20.24 -33.11 3.76
C LYS A 59 -18.81 -32.66 4.01
N ILE A 60 -18.38 -31.55 3.40
CA ILE A 60 -17.02 -31.05 3.53
C ILE A 60 -16.88 -30.33 4.88
N PRO A 61 -16.08 -30.86 5.83
CA PRO A 61 -15.93 -30.24 7.13
C PRO A 61 -15.20 -28.90 6.99
N HIS A 62 -15.71 -27.87 7.67
CA HIS A 62 -15.09 -26.53 7.68
C HIS A 62 -14.96 -25.91 6.28
N LEU A 63 -15.91 -26.20 5.37
CA LEU A 63 -15.85 -25.74 3.98
C LEU A 63 -15.63 -24.23 3.85
N GLY A 64 -16.35 -23.41 4.62
CA GLY A 64 -16.17 -21.95 4.61
C GLY A 64 -14.73 -21.55 4.94
N GLN A 65 -14.20 -22.03 6.08
CA GLN A 65 -12.82 -21.76 6.47
C GLN A 65 -11.79 -22.27 5.45
N ARG A 66 -12.07 -23.39 4.77
CA ARG A 66 -11.21 -23.92 3.71
C ARG A 66 -11.24 -23.05 2.46
N LEU A 67 -12.39 -22.47 2.11
CA LEU A 67 -12.52 -21.53 0.99
C LEU A 67 -11.87 -20.19 1.32
N ASP A 68 -12.11 -19.63 2.52
CA ASP A 68 -11.42 -18.43 3.03
C ASP A 68 -9.91 -18.62 2.92
N LEU A 69 -9.40 -19.74 3.45
CA LEU A 69 -7.98 -20.10 3.41
C LEU A 69 -7.42 -20.11 1.98
N LEU A 70 -8.11 -20.77 1.04
CA LEU A 70 -7.66 -20.87 -0.35
C LEU A 70 -7.66 -19.51 -1.05
N LEU A 71 -8.64 -18.66 -0.76
CA LEU A 71 -8.72 -17.30 -1.30
C LEU A 71 -7.57 -16.45 -0.76
N THR A 72 -7.39 -16.40 0.56
CA THR A 72 -6.32 -15.60 1.19
C THR A 72 -4.94 -16.04 0.70
N ILE A 73 -4.68 -17.35 0.60
CA ILE A 73 -3.39 -17.86 0.11
C ILE A 73 -3.08 -17.40 -1.33
N ARG A 74 -4.11 -17.21 -2.15
CA ARG A 74 -4.00 -16.73 -3.52
C ARG A 74 -3.77 -15.21 -3.59
N GLU A 75 -4.48 -14.46 -2.75
CA GLU A 75 -4.49 -12.99 -2.80
C GLU A 75 -3.30 -12.36 -2.08
N LEU A 76 -2.89 -12.89 -0.93
CA LEU A 76 -1.81 -12.36 -0.11
C LEU A 76 -0.51 -12.07 -0.88
N PRO A 77 0.02 -12.96 -1.75
CA PRO A 77 1.21 -12.64 -2.55
C PRO A 77 0.97 -11.61 -3.66
N MET A 78 -0.27 -11.39 -4.12
CA MET A 78 -0.59 -10.29 -5.03
C MET A 78 -0.54 -8.97 -4.25
N SER A 79 -1.25 -8.90 -3.12
CA SER A 79 -1.31 -7.69 -2.29
C SER A 79 0.07 -7.24 -1.80
N MET A 80 0.93 -8.19 -1.38
CA MET A 80 2.32 -7.86 -1.02
C MET A 80 3.12 -7.27 -2.19
N ARG A 81 2.95 -7.81 -3.39
CA ARG A 81 3.64 -7.35 -4.61
C ARG A 81 3.17 -5.98 -5.07
N ASP A 82 1.90 -5.65 -4.84
CA ASP A 82 1.33 -4.35 -5.19
C ASP A 82 1.74 -3.27 -4.18
N LEU A 83 1.89 -3.63 -2.89
CA LEU A 83 2.31 -2.71 -1.84
C LEU A 83 3.81 -2.37 -1.85
N GLU A 84 4.66 -3.36 -2.12
CA GLU A 84 6.11 -3.18 -2.08
C GLU A 84 6.63 -2.00 -2.93
N PRO A 85 6.24 -1.82 -4.21
CA PRO A 85 6.71 -0.69 -5.00
C PRO A 85 6.26 0.66 -4.44
N LEU A 86 5.04 0.76 -3.90
CA LEU A 86 4.53 2.00 -3.30
C LEU A 86 5.35 2.40 -2.07
N ILE A 87 5.66 1.44 -1.20
CA ILE A 87 6.51 1.66 -0.02
C ILE A 87 7.92 2.07 -0.46
N ASN A 88 8.49 1.36 -1.44
CA ASN A 88 9.82 1.66 -1.96
C ASN A 88 9.91 3.07 -2.55
N GLN A 89 8.89 3.50 -3.28
CA GLN A 89 8.84 4.83 -3.85
C GLN A 89 8.81 5.91 -2.77
N LYS A 90 8.01 5.71 -1.71
CA LYS A 90 7.96 6.62 -0.54
C LYS A 90 9.30 6.68 0.21
N ILE A 91 10.01 5.55 0.31
CA ILE A 91 11.38 5.50 0.85
C ILE A 91 12.32 6.35 0.00
N GLN A 92 12.31 6.18 -1.33
CA GLN A 92 13.21 6.92 -2.22
C GLN A 92 12.89 8.42 -2.22
N ALA A 93 11.62 8.82 -2.28
CA ALA A 93 11.21 10.21 -2.17
C ALA A 93 11.72 10.85 -0.85
N SER A 94 11.60 10.12 0.26
CA SER A 94 12.10 10.59 1.56
C SER A 94 13.63 10.71 1.60
N LYS A 95 14.35 9.80 0.93
CA LYS A 95 15.82 9.87 0.80
C LYS A 95 16.24 11.06 -0.05
N GLN A 96 15.62 11.26 -1.20
CA GLN A 96 15.87 12.38 -2.10
C GLN A 96 15.70 13.73 -1.40
N LEU A 97 14.61 13.94 -0.65
CA LEU A 97 14.44 15.17 0.14
C LEU A 97 15.49 15.35 1.25
N GLN A 98 15.91 14.25 1.87
CA GLN A 98 16.94 14.30 2.90
C GLN A 98 18.33 14.61 2.32
N SER A 99 18.66 14.11 1.13
CA SER A 99 19.99 14.29 0.54
C SER A 99 20.11 15.52 -0.35
N SER A 100 19.02 16.00 -0.96
CA SER A 100 19.07 17.09 -1.94
C SER A 100 19.57 18.38 -1.31
N GLN A 101 20.77 18.80 -1.72
CA GLN A 101 21.36 20.07 -1.33
C GLN A 101 20.81 21.20 -2.18
N LYS A 102 20.52 20.92 -3.47
CA LYS A 102 19.91 21.90 -4.36
C LYS A 102 18.53 22.32 -3.88
N PHE A 103 17.69 21.39 -3.42
CA PHE A 103 16.39 21.77 -2.87
C PHE A 103 16.54 22.66 -1.63
N VAL A 104 17.51 22.38 -0.74
CA VAL A 104 17.79 23.23 0.42
C VAL A 104 18.22 24.63 -0.02
N ALA A 105 19.13 24.76 -0.99
CA ALA A 105 19.55 26.05 -1.54
C ALA A 105 18.36 26.81 -2.16
N VAL A 106 17.45 26.13 -2.89
CA VAL A 106 16.22 26.77 -3.39
C VAL A 106 15.38 27.34 -2.23
N LEU A 107 15.24 26.62 -1.12
CA LEU A 107 14.54 27.13 0.07
C LEU A 107 15.25 28.34 0.69
N GLU A 108 16.59 28.37 0.66
CA GLU A 108 17.38 29.53 1.10
C GLU A 108 17.14 30.76 0.23
N TYR A 109 17.08 30.60 -1.10
CA TYR A 109 16.68 31.67 -2.02
C TYR A 109 15.28 32.19 -1.70
N ILE A 110 14.31 31.29 -1.49
CA ILE A 110 12.95 31.68 -1.10
C ILE A 110 12.96 32.48 0.20
N LEU A 111 13.72 32.03 1.21
CA LEU A 111 13.86 32.72 2.49
C LEU A 111 14.49 34.11 2.33
N ALA A 112 15.53 34.24 1.49
CA ALA A 112 16.22 35.49 1.24
C ALA A 112 15.29 36.51 0.55
N ILE A 113 14.59 36.10 -0.51
CA ILE A 113 13.63 36.96 -1.22
C ILE A 113 12.49 37.34 -0.27
N GLY A 114 11.93 36.38 0.46
CA GLY A 114 10.86 36.63 1.43
C GLY A 114 11.27 37.63 2.53
N ASN A 115 12.50 37.52 3.04
CA ASN A 115 13.03 38.43 4.05
C ASN A 115 13.24 39.85 3.50
N HIS A 116 13.73 39.99 2.27
CA HIS A 116 13.85 41.29 1.61
C HIS A 116 12.49 41.99 1.44
N LEU A 117 11.45 41.22 1.12
CA LEU A 117 10.09 41.74 1.02
C LEU A 117 9.51 42.12 2.39
N ASN A 118 9.76 41.31 3.41
CA ASN A 118 9.31 41.57 4.78
C ASN A 118 9.97 42.83 5.36
N GLU A 119 11.27 43.01 5.15
CA GLU A 119 12.01 44.20 5.60
C GLU A 119 11.41 45.48 5.02
N LYS A 120 11.11 45.50 3.71
CA LYS A 120 10.43 46.62 3.05
C LYS A 120 9.02 46.89 3.58
N ALA A 121 8.38 45.87 4.16
CA ALA A 121 7.06 45.98 4.77
C ALA A 121 7.12 46.26 6.29
N GLY A 122 8.31 46.52 6.85
CA GLY A 122 8.50 46.76 8.29
C GLY A 122 8.27 45.53 9.16
N LYS A 123 8.33 44.32 8.59
CA LYS A 123 8.21 43.05 9.31
C LYS A 123 9.58 42.52 9.72
N GLU A 124 9.62 41.76 10.80
CA GLU A 124 10.83 41.11 11.28
C GLU A 124 11.34 40.04 10.31
N LYS A 125 12.66 39.81 10.34
CA LYS A 125 13.34 38.79 9.54
C LYS A 125 12.99 37.38 10.05
N ALA A 126 12.49 36.53 9.16
CA ALA A 126 12.24 35.13 9.45
C ALA A 126 13.53 34.31 9.40
N LYS A 127 13.63 33.31 10.28
CA LYS A 127 14.71 32.31 10.29
C LYS A 127 14.42 31.07 9.45
N GLY A 128 13.18 30.91 9.00
CA GLY A 128 12.69 29.78 8.22
C GLY A 128 11.20 29.92 7.95
N PHE A 129 10.65 29.00 7.17
CA PHE A 129 9.22 28.94 6.84
C PHE A 129 8.75 27.49 6.70
N ARG A 130 7.44 27.27 6.83
CA ARG A 130 6.81 25.96 6.60
C ARG A 130 6.76 25.63 5.11
N LEU A 131 7.01 24.38 4.73
CA LEU A 131 6.96 23.90 3.34
C LEU A 131 5.58 24.10 2.70
N SER A 132 4.51 24.14 3.49
CA SER A 132 3.17 24.52 2.99
C SER A 132 3.14 25.90 2.31
N SER A 133 4.09 26.79 2.64
CA SER A 133 4.24 28.10 1.99
C SER A 133 4.65 28.02 0.52
N LEU A 134 5.26 26.90 0.08
CA LEU A 134 5.64 26.71 -1.32
C LEU A 134 4.43 26.83 -2.26
N THR A 135 3.26 26.35 -1.81
CA THR A 135 2.00 26.44 -2.56
C THR A 135 1.51 27.88 -2.79
N LYS A 136 2.03 28.84 -2.03
CA LYS A 136 1.60 30.25 -2.07
C LYS A 136 2.47 31.10 -2.98
N LEU A 137 3.64 30.61 -3.40
CA LEU A 137 4.61 31.41 -4.18
C LEU A 137 4.06 31.85 -5.54
N SER A 138 3.24 31.00 -6.17
CA SER A 138 2.55 31.32 -7.43
C SER A 138 1.37 32.30 -7.25
N LEU A 139 0.90 32.52 -6.02
CA LEU A 139 -0.25 33.37 -5.71
C LEU A 139 0.17 34.80 -5.29
N LEU A 140 1.38 34.95 -4.75
CA LEU A 140 1.90 36.23 -4.28
C LEU A 140 2.37 37.08 -5.45
N ARG A 141 1.55 38.03 -5.87
CA ARG A 141 1.80 38.92 -7.02
C ARG A 141 2.53 40.20 -6.61
N GLY A 142 3.41 40.67 -7.49
CA GLY A 142 4.07 41.97 -7.40
C GLY A 142 3.14 43.12 -7.80
N LYS A 143 3.74 44.32 -7.98
CA LYS A 143 3.02 45.49 -8.50
C LYS A 143 2.44 45.24 -9.89
N GLU A 144 3.18 44.50 -10.71
CA GLU A 144 2.68 43.91 -11.95
C GLU A 144 1.89 42.65 -11.61
N ARG A 145 0.57 42.67 -11.87
CA ARG A 145 -0.35 41.60 -11.45
C ARG A 145 -0.07 40.23 -12.08
N THR A 146 0.79 40.16 -13.08
CA THR A 146 1.22 38.95 -13.79
C THR A 146 2.49 38.34 -13.20
N PHE A 147 3.34 39.14 -12.55
CA PHE A 147 4.60 38.70 -11.99
C PHE A 147 4.42 38.22 -10.55
N THR A 148 4.79 36.98 -10.27
CA THR A 148 4.61 36.35 -8.95
C THR A 148 5.95 36.15 -8.24
N LEU A 149 5.90 35.84 -6.94
CA LEU A 149 7.10 35.54 -6.17
C LEU A 149 7.86 34.32 -6.74
N LEU A 150 7.13 33.37 -7.33
CA LEU A 150 7.74 32.24 -8.03
C LEU A 150 8.50 32.67 -9.30
N HIS A 151 7.99 33.64 -10.07
CA HIS A 151 8.75 34.20 -11.20
C HIS A 151 10.04 34.87 -10.71
N ALA A 152 9.94 35.68 -9.64
CA ALA A 152 11.10 36.31 -9.03
C ALA A 152 12.14 35.28 -8.59
N LEU A 153 11.71 34.18 -7.95
CA LEU A 153 12.59 33.10 -7.54
C LEU A 153 13.34 32.49 -8.74
N VAL A 154 12.61 32.15 -9.80
CA VAL A 154 13.19 31.56 -11.00
C VAL A 154 14.23 32.49 -11.62
N GLU A 155 13.89 33.77 -11.82
CA GLU A 155 14.82 34.77 -12.36
C GLU A 155 16.08 34.93 -11.49
N GLN A 156 15.92 35.01 -10.17
CA GLN A 156 17.06 35.16 -9.26
C GLN A 156 17.98 33.94 -9.29
N ILE A 157 17.42 32.72 -9.33
CA ILE A 157 18.20 31.50 -9.47
C ILE A 157 18.95 31.48 -10.80
N PHE A 158 18.30 31.84 -11.92
CA PHE A 158 18.98 31.89 -13.22
C PHE A 158 20.06 32.97 -13.31
N LEU A 159 19.87 34.09 -12.63
CA LEU A 159 20.84 35.17 -12.64
C LEU A 159 22.11 34.81 -11.84
N HIS A 160 21.96 34.10 -10.73
CA HIS A 160 23.04 33.88 -9.76
C HIS A 160 23.61 32.46 -9.77
N GLU A 161 22.77 31.44 -9.97
CA GLU A 161 23.16 30.03 -9.89
C GLU A 161 22.34 29.15 -10.87
N PRO A 162 22.56 29.25 -12.20
CA PRO A 162 21.77 28.53 -13.20
C PRO A 162 21.68 27.01 -12.99
N ASP A 163 22.73 26.38 -12.46
CA ASP A 163 22.75 24.94 -12.21
C ASP A 163 21.83 24.50 -11.06
N LEU A 164 21.42 25.43 -10.20
CA LEU A 164 20.44 25.21 -9.15
C LEU A 164 19.02 25.06 -9.71
N ALA A 165 18.73 25.64 -10.88
CA ALA A 165 17.44 25.47 -11.56
C ALA A 165 17.15 23.99 -11.92
N LYS A 166 18.19 23.15 -11.96
CA LYS A 166 18.11 21.70 -12.18
C LYS A 166 17.85 20.89 -10.89
N PHE A 167 17.44 21.52 -9.78
CA PHE A 167 17.23 20.82 -8.50
C PHE A 167 16.21 19.67 -8.59
N SER A 168 15.23 19.77 -9.51
CA SER A 168 14.22 18.73 -9.72
C SER A 168 14.84 17.38 -10.14
N GLN A 169 16.03 17.38 -10.73
CA GLN A 169 16.78 16.17 -11.08
C GLN A 169 17.24 15.37 -9.84
N GLU A 170 17.30 16.01 -8.66
CA GLU A 170 17.56 15.32 -7.39
C GLU A 170 16.29 14.79 -6.72
N LEU A 171 15.11 15.17 -7.24
CA LEU A 171 13.78 14.90 -6.68
C LEU A 171 12.87 14.16 -7.67
N THR A 172 13.43 13.24 -8.47
CA THR A 172 12.72 12.55 -9.56
C THR A 172 11.49 11.78 -9.10
N GLU A 173 11.45 11.30 -7.85
CA GLU A 173 10.30 10.55 -7.32
C GLU A 173 9.03 11.41 -7.22
N PHE A 174 9.16 12.74 -7.20
CA PHE A 174 8.05 13.68 -7.07
C PHE A 174 7.31 13.94 -8.40
N GLU A 175 7.80 13.41 -9.52
CA GLU A 175 7.09 13.44 -10.81
C GLU A 175 5.89 12.47 -10.82
N ALA A 176 6.00 11.35 -10.11
CA ALA A 176 5.00 10.28 -10.11
C ALA A 176 4.79 9.70 -8.69
N VAL A 177 4.90 10.54 -7.65
CA VAL A 177 4.76 10.08 -6.27
C VAL A 177 3.34 9.55 -6.02
N PRO A 178 3.17 8.37 -5.40
CA PRO A 178 1.85 7.81 -5.19
C PRO A 178 1.01 8.69 -4.28
N ASP A 179 -0.27 8.81 -4.58
CA ASP A 179 -1.22 9.58 -3.75
C ASP A 179 -1.51 8.90 -2.40
N ALA A 180 -1.14 7.63 -2.25
CA ALA A 180 -1.29 6.91 -0.99
C ALA A 180 -0.43 7.53 0.14
N SER A 181 -1.03 7.69 1.32
CA SER A 181 -0.30 8.11 2.52
C SER A 181 0.51 6.95 3.10
N MET A 182 1.64 7.25 3.74
CA MET A 182 2.45 6.26 4.44
C MET A 182 1.69 5.60 5.60
N LYS A 183 0.75 6.33 6.23
CA LYS A 183 -0.16 5.76 7.24
C LYS A 183 -1.11 4.73 6.60
N GLY A 184 -1.68 5.04 5.44
CA GLY A 184 -2.53 4.11 4.68
C GLY A 184 -1.77 2.85 4.28
N LEU A 185 -0.59 2.99 3.67
CA LEU A 185 0.26 1.85 3.31
C LEU A 185 0.63 0.99 4.52
N SER A 186 0.88 1.61 5.68
CA SER A 186 1.16 0.89 6.92
C SER A 186 -0.03 0.07 7.41
N ALA A 187 -1.23 0.65 7.33
CA ALA A 187 -2.46 -0.04 7.71
C ALA A 187 -2.74 -1.23 6.79
N GLU A 188 -2.48 -1.11 5.48
CA GLU A 188 -2.62 -2.23 4.53
C GLU A 188 -1.65 -3.38 4.86
N VAL A 189 -0.39 -3.09 5.21
CA VAL A 189 0.55 -4.12 5.69
C VAL A 189 0.04 -4.81 6.96
N ASP A 190 -0.57 -4.08 7.89
CA ASP A 190 -1.12 -4.66 9.11
C ASP A 190 -2.37 -5.52 8.85
N VAL A 191 -3.17 -5.18 7.82
CA VAL A 191 -4.25 -6.05 7.33
C VAL A 191 -3.67 -7.37 6.80
N LEU A 192 -2.61 -7.33 5.98
CA LEU A 192 -1.99 -8.55 5.46
C LEU A 192 -1.41 -9.45 6.57
N LYS A 193 -0.82 -8.85 7.62
CA LYS A 193 -0.37 -9.60 8.81
C LYS A 193 -1.53 -10.35 9.46
N LYS A 194 -2.66 -9.67 9.66
CA LYS A 194 -3.86 -10.27 10.25
C LYS A 194 -4.47 -11.37 9.38
N GLU A 195 -4.45 -11.18 8.06
CA GLU A 195 -4.86 -12.23 7.11
C GLU A 195 -3.98 -13.48 7.21
N LEU A 196 -2.66 -13.31 7.33
CA LEU A 196 -1.74 -14.44 7.54
C LEU A 196 -1.98 -15.13 8.89
N GLU A 197 -2.24 -14.38 9.96
CA GLU A 197 -2.61 -14.95 11.26
C GLU A 197 -3.88 -15.79 11.16
N ASN A 198 -4.89 -15.33 10.42
CA ASN A 198 -6.11 -16.08 10.16
C ASN A 198 -5.83 -17.37 9.37
N VAL A 199 -4.95 -17.33 8.37
CA VAL A 199 -4.49 -18.51 7.62
C VAL A 199 -3.81 -19.53 8.55
N ILE A 200 -2.93 -19.07 9.44
CA ILE A 200 -2.26 -19.91 10.44
C ILE A 200 -3.29 -20.56 11.38
N GLN A 201 -4.29 -19.81 11.83
CA GLN A 201 -5.34 -20.32 12.70
C GLN A 201 -6.24 -21.33 11.96
N CYS A 202 -6.64 -21.05 10.71
CA CYS A 202 -7.41 -21.97 9.88
C CYS A 202 -6.66 -23.28 9.65
N ARG A 203 -5.35 -23.21 9.38
CA ARG A 203 -4.50 -24.40 9.27
C ARG A 203 -4.54 -25.26 10.53
N ARG A 204 -4.55 -24.67 11.73
CA ARG A 204 -4.65 -25.42 13.00
C ARG A 204 -5.99 -26.14 13.14
N LEU A 205 -7.08 -25.51 12.69
CA LEU A 205 -8.43 -26.09 12.71
C LEU A 205 -8.58 -27.24 11.70
N ILE A 206 -7.99 -27.10 10.51
CA ILE A 206 -8.12 -28.06 9.41
C ILE A 206 -7.15 -29.25 9.56
N LYS A 207 -6.14 -29.14 10.43
CA LYS A 207 -5.17 -30.21 10.66
C LYS A 207 -5.87 -31.48 11.17
N PRO A 208 -5.74 -32.63 10.49
CA PRO A 208 -6.41 -33.86 10.89
C PRO A 208 -5.88 -34.36 12.24
N LYS A 209 -6.78 -34.74 13.16
CA LYS A 209 -6.45 -35.19 14.52
C LYS A 209 -6.02 -36.68 14.65
N THR A 210 -5.65 -37.36 13.55
CA THR A 210 -5.33 -38.83 13.39
C THR A 210 -6.52 -39.77 13.62
N ILE A 211 -6.77 -40.90 12.93
CA ILE A 211 -5.97 -41.98 12.28
C ILE A 211 -6.26 -42.17 10.76
N LYS A 212 -7.23 -41.45 10.17
CA LYS A 212 -7.68 -41.63 8.77
C LYS A 212 -7.28 -40.50 7.81
N ALA A 213 -6.11 -39.87 7.99
CA ALA A 213 -5.65 -38.84 7.05
C ALA A 213 -5.14 -39.50 5.75
N THR A 214 -5.67 -39.07 4.61
CA THR A 214 -5.19 -39.57 3.31
C THR A 214 -3.77 -39.03 3.01
N PRO A 215 -2.95 -39.73 2.21
CA PRO A 215 -1.64 -39.22 1.80
C PRO A 215 -1.71 -37.83 1.14
N GLN A 216 -2.81 -37.56 0.44
CA GLN A 216 -3.09 -36.28 -0.23
C GLN A 216 -3.34 -35.14 0.77
N GLU A 217 -4.03 -35.39 1.88
CA GLU A 217 -4.23 -34.39 2.94
C GLU A 217 -2.95 -34.08 3.70
N LEU A 218 -2.13 -35.11 3.97
CA LEU A 218 -0.82 -34.93 4.58
C LEU A 218 0.09 -34.08 3.68
N GLN A 219 0.08 -34.33 2.37
CA GLN A 219 0.81 -33.54 1.39
C GLN A 219 0.33 -32.08 1.37
N PHE A 220 -0.98 -31.84 1.29
CA PHE A 220 -1.55 -30.49 1.36
C PHE A 220 -1.14 -29.76 2.66
N CYS A 221 -1.22 -30.42 3.81
CA CYS A 221 -0.84 -29.81 5.09
C CYS A 221 0.65 -29.42 5.14
N LYS A 222 1.51 -30.20 4.47
CA LYS A 222 2.94 -29.91 4.34
C LYS A 222 3.16 -28.72 3.41
N GLU A 223 2.59 -28.73 2.21
CA GLU A 223 2.74 -27.64 1.25
C GLU A 223 2.18 -26.32 1.79
N LEU A 224 1.04 -26.37 2.49
CA LEU A 224 0.47 -25.22 3.17
C LEU A 224 1.40 -24.69 4.27
N LYS A 225 2.08 -25.57 5.02
CA LYS A 225 3.06 -25.17 6.04
C LYS A 225 4.21 -24.40 5.39
N ASP A 226 4.79 -24.97 4.34
CA ASP A 226 5.95 -24.40 3.65
C ASP A 226 5.58 -23.05 3.01
N LEU A 227 4.35 -22.93 2.48
CA LEU A 227 3.83 -21.68 1.93
C LEU A 227 3.58 -20.60 2.97
N ILE A 228 3.03 -20.96 4.13
CA ILE A 228 2.85 -20.04 5.26
C ILE A 228 4.21 -19.50 5.71
N GLN A 229 5.20 -20.37 5.86
CA GLN A 229 6.54 -19.95 6.26
C GLN A 229 7.12 -18.94 5.27
N LYS A 230 6.97 -19.19 3.96
CA LYS A 230 7.36 -18.23 2.93
C LYS A 230 6.65 -16.88 3.10
N TYR A 231 5.34 -16.88 3.30
CA TYR A 231 4.58 -15.63 3.48
C TYR A 231 4.94 -14.89 4.77
N GLU A 232 5.28 -15.60 5.85
CA GLU A 232 5.80 -15.00 7.08
C GLU A 232 7.14 -14.28 6.82
N GLU A 233 8.04 -14.90 6.04
CA GLU A 233 9.32 -14.30 5.64
C GLU A 233 9.11 -13.07 4.73
N ASP A 234 8.26 -13.20 3.70
CA ASP A 234 7.95 -12.11 2.76
C ASP A 234 7.30 -10.90 3.50
N LEU A 235 6.30 -11.14 4.37
CA LEU A 235 5.69 -10.08 5.17
C LEU A 235 6.66 -9.48 6.20
N SER A 236 7.58 -10.27 6.76
CA SER A 236 8.61 -9.74 7.64
C SER A 236 9.49 -8.73 6.91
N GLN A 237 9.88 -9.01 5.67
CA GLN A 237 10.65 -8.07 4.86
C GLN A 237 9.83 -6.83 4.50
N LEU A 238 8.58 -6.99 4.07
CA LEU A 238 7.70 -5.88 3.77
C LEU A 238 7.48 -4.97 4.99
N SER A 239 7.30 -5.56 6.18
CA SER A 239 7.18 -4.80 7.43
C SER A 239 8.45 -4.02 7.75
N LYS A 240 9.64 -4.60 7.55
CA LYS A 240 10.92 -3.87 7.74
C LYS A 240 11.05 -2.67 6.81
N ARG A 241 10.64 -2.82 5.54
CA ARG A 241 10.60 -1.69 4.59
C ARG A 241 9.60 -0.63 5.04
N CYS A 242 8.43 -1.03 5.54
CA CYS A 242 7.43 -0.11 6.09
C CYS A 242 7.97 0.67 7.30
N ASP A 243 8.73 0.03 8.18
CA ASP A 243 9.38 0.70 9.32
C ASP A 243 10.49 1.66 8.87
N GLU A 244 11.28 1.28 7.87
CA GLU A 244 12.26 2.17 7.23
C GLU A 244 11.58 3.43 6.65
N MET A 245 10.47 3.24 5.92
CA MET A 245 9.66 4.32 5.34
C MET A 245 9.21 5.31 6.42
N LYS A 246 8.62 4.83 7.52
CA LYS A 246 8.18 5.66 8.65
C LYS A 246 9.33 6.43 9.27
N LYS A 247 10.47 5.76 9.50
CA LYS A 247 11.66 6.39 10.09
C LYS A 247 12.22 7.50 9.20
N LEU A 248 12.36 7.24 7.91
CA LEU A 248 12.87 8.23 6.97
C LEU A 248 11.93 9.44 6.86
N TYR A 249 10.62 9.22 6.88
CA TYR A 249 9.68 10.33 6.86
C TYR A 249 9.71 11.17 8.14
N SER A 250 9.82 10.54 9.32
CA SER A 250 10.03 11.28 10.56
C SER A 250 11.31 12.14 10.50
N ASN A 251 12.39 11.62 9.92
CA ASN A 251 13.60 12.41 9.69
C ASN A 251 13.38 13.59 8.72
N VAL A 252 12.59 13.40 7.65
CA VAL A 252 12.19 14.49 6.74
C VAL A 252 11.45 15.58 7.53
N LEU A 253 10.46 15.20 8.34
CA LEU A 253 9.68 16.14 9.15
C LEU A 253 10.60 16.92 10.10
N VAL A 254 11.51 16.26 10.80
CA VAL A 254 12.49 16.93 11.67
C VAL A 254 13.40 17.88 10.88
N LYS A 255 13.95 17.42 9.74
CA LYS A 255 14.88 18.22 8.91
C LYS A 255 14.26 19.54 8.44
N PHE A 256 13.00 19.50 8.00
CA PHE A 256 12.27 20.69 7.54
C PHE A 256 11.41 21.35 8.63
N GLY A 257 11.54 20.87 9.88
CA GLY A 257 10.88 21.39 11.06
C GLY A 257 9.38 21.11 11.18
N GLU A 258 8.79 20.33 10.28
CA GLU A 258 7.33 20.09 10.17
C GLU A 258 6.73 19.30 11.35
N PRO A 259 5.40 19.42 11.60
CA PRO A 259 4.71 18.64 12.63
C PRO A 259 4.88 17.13 12.43
N GLN A 260 5.10 16.38 13.52
CA GLN A 260 5.38 14.94 13.46
C GLN A 260 4.17 14.09 13.00
N ASP A 261 2.97 14.64 13.08
CA ASP A 261 1.72 14.01 12.70
C ASP A 261 1.28 14.34 11.26
N LEU A 262 1.99 15.26 10.58
CA LEU A 262 1.69 15.73 9.22
C LEU A 262 1.63 14.57 8.22
N ASP A 263 0.60 14.56 7.39
CA ASP A 263 0.42 13.50 6.42
C ASP A 263 1.43 13.59 5.26
N SER A 264 2.04 12.45 4.93
CA SER A 264 3.02 12.33 3.84
C SER A 264 2.45 12.70 2.48
N GLN A 265 1.15 12.47 2.24
CA GLN A 265 0.46 12.85 1.01
C GLN A 265 0.43 14.37 0.88
N GLU A 266 0.13 15.08 1.96
CA GLU A 266 0.11 16.56 1.96
C GLU A 266 1.49 17.14 1.69
N LEU A 267 2.50 16.73 2.47
CA LEU A 267 3.86 17.24 2.32
C LEU A 267 4.42 16.94 0.93
N PHE A 268 4.27 15.71 0.44
CA PHE A 268 4.78 15.34 -0.89
C PHE A 268 3.99 16.03 -2.01
N GLY A 269 2.68 16.24 -1.81
CA GLY A 269 1.84 17.01 -2.72
C GLY A 269 2.28 18.47 -2.85
N TRP A 270 2.66 19.13 -1.75
CA TRP A 270 3.19 20.50 -1.80
C TRP A 270 4.48 20.60 -2.61
N ILE A 271 5.39 19.64 -2.42
CA ILE A 271 6.68 19.61 -3.11
C ILE A 271 6.50 19.29 -4.59
N SER A 272 5.68 18.27 -4.92
CA SER A 272 5.37 17.92 -6.31
C SER A 272 4.73 19.10 -7.04
N SER A 273 3.73 19.75 -6.42
CA SER A 273 3.10 20.95 -6.98
C SER A 273 4.11 22.08 -7.19
N PHE A 274 5.00 22.32 -6.22
CA PHE A 274 6.04 23.33 -6.33
C PHE A 274 6.99 23.05 -7.49
N ILE A 275 7.46 21.80 -7.66
CA ILE A 275 8.32 21.39 -8.78
C ILE A 275 7.60 21.62 -10.11
N ILE A 276 6.35 21.20 -10.24
CA ILE A 276 5.55 21.39 -11.46
C ILE A 276 5.44 22.88 -11.80
N PHE A 277 5.06 23.72 -10.83
CA PHE A 277 4.95 25.16 -11.07
C PHE A 277 6.31 25.78 -11.39
N PHE A 278 7.37 25.43 -10.67
CA PHE A 278 8.71 25.93 -10.97
C PHE A 278 9.14 25.60 -12.41
N LEU A 279 8.94 24.36 -12.85
CA LEU A 279 9.29 23.92 -14.19
C LEU A 279 8.43 24.59 -15.27
N SER A 280 7.18 24.96 -14.97
CA SER A 280 6.33 25.71 -15.91
C SER A 280 6.82 27.12 -16.23
N TYR A 281 7.73 27.67 -15.40
CA TYR A 281 8.39 28.96 -15.63
C TYR A 281 9.85 28.80 -16.08
N TYR A 282 10.37 27.58 -16.11
CA TYR A 282 11.71 27.21 -16.57
C TYR A 282 11.75 26.91 -18.08
N ILE A 283 10.62 26.46 -18.65
CA ILE A 283 10.42 26.09 -20.07
C ILE A 283 9.71 27.22 -20.80
#